data_AF-A0A2G9IAK5-F1
#
_entry.id   AF-A0A2G9IAK5-F1
#
_cell.length_a   1.000
_cell.length_b   1.000
_cell.length_c   1.000
_cell.angle_alpha   90.00
_cell.angle_beta   90.00
_cell.angle_gamma   90.00
#
_symmetry.space_group_name_H-M   'P 1'
#
loop_
_entity.id
_entity.type
_entity.pdbx_description
1 polymer ?
#
loop_
_entity_poly.entity_id
_entity_poly.type
_entity_poly.pdbx_seq_one_letter_code
_entity_poly.pdbx_strand_id
1 'polypeptide(L)'
;MMLSYTLYLFLLLHILPTTTSAVVGGPAYTATDFILLNCGASSDLNDTSGRSWDSDEHTRYAPPNAAAISSISTASPMDPSVFQVPYETARVFHSTFSYSFPVPAGPKFLRLYFYPTTYSTLNASQSFFSVTANGFTLLSNFSTFLNSPSPSEPSFKKEFIINVQENQRLEVTFIPNTNSFAFINGIELVSLPDHLYFKGDHMPIKFVDQLFYLTNETALENLYRLNVGGNDVEIQDDSGMFRAWSQDDDYIFGADFGYTPHAEDLPIKYTDQTPPYSAPEIVYTTSRVMANTSISLEWAFPVDSGFFYLLRFHFCEIQLEVTEQNERVFDVSVDNQPVDVQVDVIYWTGGTKIPIFRDYVVWVINDGRRGKKDLRLSLSPNTLGHPKYNNALLNGLEIFKLSDANRSLAAANPEHTGCSSPSPLALKLPGNKKNKGSSVIYPVMGSLIGILAMVIAICYSRQSIYKHGLSITSRYRTWTTGSSLPLPSDLCRYFSLDEIKTATSMATID
;
A
#
# COMPACT_ATOMS: atom_id res chain seq x y z
N MET A 1 26.61 9.37 -59.59
CA MET A 1 27.14 8.43 -58.59
C MET A 1 27.29 9.01 -57.18
N MET A 2 26.78 10.22 -56.89
CA MET A 2 26.80 10.81 -55.53
C MET A 2 25.44 10.84 -54.81
N LEU A 3 24.32 10.62 -55.51
CA LEU A 3 22.98 10.57 -54.90
C LEU A 3 22.62 9.23 -54.26
N SER A 4 23.37 8.15 -54.55
CA SER A 4 23.09 6.82 -53.97
C SER A 4 23.68 6.65 -52.56
N TYR A 5 24.67 7.46 -52.20
CA TYR A 5 25.36 7.35 -50.91
C TYR A 5 24.63 8.14 -49.81
N THR A 6 23.90 9.19 -50.15
CA THR A 6 23.11 9.98 -49.18
C THR A 6 21.86 9.23 -48.70
N LEU A 7 21.24 8.40 -49.53
CA LEU A 7 20.09 7.59 -49.14
C LEU A 7 20.48 6.43 -48.20
N TYR A 8 21.69 5.87 -48.38
CA TYR A 8 22.20 4.82 -47.50
C TYR A 8 22.60 5.36 -46.12
N LEU A 9 23.10 6.60 -46.06
CA LEU A 9 23.39 7.28 -44.79
C LEU A 9 22.11 7.59 -44.00
N PHE A 10 21.02 7.93 -44.67
CA PHE A 10 19.73 8.21 -44.02
C PHE A 10 19.03 6.94 -43.48
N LEU A 11 19.19 5.80 -44.16
CA LEU A 11 18.68 4.51 -43.68
C LEU A 11 19.51 3.91 -42.53
N LEU A 12 20.83 4.17 -42.48
CA LEU A 12 21.67 3.76 -41.34
C LEU A 12 21.43 4.58 -40.06
N LEU A 13 20.88 5.80 -40.16
CA LEU A 13 20.49 6.61 -39.01
C LEU A 13 19.14 6.24 -38.39
N HIS A 14 18.41 5.26 -38.96
CA HIS A 14 17.15 4.74 -38.40
C HIS A 14 17.28 3.34 -37.78
N ILE A 15 18.51 2.83 -37.62
CA ILE A 15 18.80 1.56 -36.93
C ILE A 15 19.81 1.78 -35.79
N LEU A 16 19.79 2.96 -35.18
CA LEU A 16 20.30 3.07 -33.82
C LEU A 16 19.21 2.51 -32.91
N PRO A 17 19.44 1.39 -32.20
CA PRO A 17 18.55 1.05 -31.10
C PRO A 17 18.54 2.26 -30.18
N THR A 18 17.36 2.87 -30.00
CA THR A 18 17.11 3.69 -28.83
C THR A 18 17.31 2.76 -27.65
N THR A 19 18.53 2.71 -27.13
CA THR A 19 18.76 2.27 -25.77
C THR A 19 18.06 3.33 -24.93
N THR A 20 16.78 3.08 -24.64
CA THR A 20 16.18 3.60 -23.43
C THR A 20 17.11 3.15 -22.33
N SER A 21 17.94 4.07 -21.85
CA SER A 21 18.57 3.92 -20.55
C SER A 21 17.39 3.77 -19.61
N ALA A 22 17.06 2.53 -19.22
CA ALA A 22 16.31 2.32 -18.00
C ALA A 22 17.09 3.12 -16.95
N VAL A 23 16.49 4.20 -16.47
CA VAL A 23 17.02 4.91 -15.32
C VAL A 23 16.81 3.92 -14.19
N VAL A 24 17.84 3.13 -13.94
CA VAL A 24 17.91 2.20 -12.82
C VAL A 24 17.84 3.10 -11.60
N GLY A 25 16.68 3.17 -10.95
CA GLY A 25 16.58 3.61 -9.57
C GLY A 25 17.69 2.92 -8.78
N GLY A 26 18.36 3.64 -7.88
CA GLY A 26 19.53 3.13 -7.18
C GLY A 26 19.28 1.72 -6.62
N PRO A 27 20.33 0.87 -6.53
CA PRO A 27 20.13 -0.54 -6.22
C PRO A 27 19.31 -0.71 -4.94
N ALA A 28 18.35 -1.63 -4.98
CA ALA A 28 17.62 -2.05 -3.80
C ALA A 28 18.60 -2.42 -2.68
N TYR A 29 18.21 -2.17 -1.44
CA TYR A 29 19.08 -2.51 -0.32
C TYR A 29 19.30 -4.02 -0.26
N THR A 30 20.55 -4.43 -0.07
CA THR A 30 20.91 -5.84 0.07
C THR A 30 21.14 -6.12 1.55
N ALA A 31 20.19 -6.82 2.17
CA ALA A 31 20.31 -7.21 3.57
C ALA A 31 21.53 -8.10 3.79
N THR A 32 22.34 -7.78 4.81
CA THR A 32 23.52 -8.59 5.18
C THR A 32 23.12 -9.98 5.67
N ASP A 33 21.94 -10.07 6.27
CA ASP A 33 21.37 -11.31 6.79
C ASP A 33 19.91 -11.36 6.39
N PHE A 34 19.55 -12.50 5.84
CA PHE A 34 18.22 -12.82 5.39
C PHE A 34 17.97 -14.29 5.74
N ILE A 35 17.14 -14.52 6.75
CA ILE A 35 16.83 -15.86 7.26
C ILE A 35 15.32 -16.05 7.17
N LEU A 36 14.91 -17.11 6.52
CA LEU A 36 13.53 -17.54 6.41
C LEU A 36 13.42 -18.95 6.96
N LEU A 37 12.73 -19.13 8.09
CA LEU A 37 12.49 -20.44 8.69
C LEU A 37 11.04 -20.86 8.54
N ASN A 38 10.81 -21.97 7.85
CA ASN A 38 9.52 -22.65 7.78
C ASN A 38 9.42 -23.64 8.94
N CYS A 39 8.66 -23.26 9.97
CA CYS A 39 8.65 -23.96 11.25
C CYS A 39 7.76 -25.21 11.18
N GLY A 40 8.33 -26.37 11.50
CA GLY A 40 7.67 -27.67 11.42
C GLY A 40 7.68 -28.32 10.04
N ALA A 41 8.28 -27.69 9.03
CA ALA A 41 8.51 -28.30 7.72
C ALA A 41 9.60 -29.38 7.79
N SER A 42 9.51 -30.41 6.95
CA SER A 42 10.52 -31.49 6.88
C SER A 42 11.59 -31.28 5.80
N SER A 43 11.48 -30.19 5.04
CA SER A 43 12.41 -29.82 3.98
C SER A 43 12.29 -28.34 3.65
N ASP A 44 13.31 -27.79 3.02
CA ASP A 44 13.28 -26.43 2.51
C ASP A 44 12.25 -26.32 1.38
N LEU A 45 11.49 -25.22 1.37
CA LEU A 45 10.42 -24.98 0.41
C LEU A 45 10.45 -23.53 -0.06
N ASN A 46 10.00 -23.30 -1.29
CA ASN A 46 9.85 -21.95 -1.81
C ASN A 46 8.42 -21.44 -1.58
N ASP A 47 8.28 -20.17 -1.20
CA ASP A 47 6.99 -19.50 -1.19
C ASP A 47 6.53 -19.09 -2.60
N THR A 48 5.32 -18.54 -2.70
CA THR A 48 4.72 -18.10 -3.97
C THR A 48 5.47 -16.93 -4.61
N SER A 49 6.26 -16.18 -3.84
CA SER A 49 7.16 -15.13 -4.33
C SER A 49 8.54 -15.65 -4.76
N GLY A 50 8.77 -16.97 -4.67
CA GLY A 50 10.02 -17.61 -5.05
C GLY A 50 11.13 -17.52 -3.99
N ARG A 51 10.84 -17.03 -2.78
CA ARG A 51 11.83 -16.97 -1.69
C ARG A 51 11.96 -18.35 -1.06
N SER A 52 13.19 -18.78 -0.79
CA SER A 52 13.48 -20.08 -0.19
C SER A 52 13.41 -20.00 1.33
N TRP A 53 12.59 -20.86 1.92
CA TRP A 53 12.42 -20.99 3.37
C TRP A 53 13.06 -22.29 3.84
N ASP A 54 14.03 -22.17 4.75
CA ASP A 54 14.73 -23.29 5.34
C ASP A 54 13.81 -24.01 6.33
N SER A 55 13.84 -25.35 6.34
CA SER A 55 13.20 -26.13 7.39
C SER A 55 13.84 -25.83 8.74
N ASP A 56 13.02 -25.77 9.80
CA ASP A 56 13.52 -25.72 11.16
C ASP A 56 13.82 -27.11 11.78
N GLU A 57 13.68 -28.18 10.99
CA GLU A 57 14.09 -29.53 11.36
C GLU A 57 15.62 -29.59 11.45
N HIS A 58 16.13 -29.97 12.63
CA HIS A 58 17.57 -29.99 12.92
C HIS A 58 18.32 -28.67 12.68
N THR A 59 17.59 -27.55 12.71
CA THR A 59 18.21 -26.24 12.52
C THR A 59 19.19 -25.90 13.64
N ARG A 60 20.29 -25.24 13.27
CA ARG A 60 21.30 -24.73 14.21
C ARG A 60 20.79 -23.61 15.12
N TYR A 61 19.60 -23.10 14.86
CA TYR A 61 18.96 -22.04 15.65
C TYR A 61 18.14 -22.60 16.81
N ALA A 62 17.76 -23.88 16.78
CA ALA A 62 16.96 -24.54 17.80
C ALA A 62 17.84 -25.08 18.94
N PRO A 63 17.29 -25.22 20.16
CA PRO A 63 18.04 -25.76 21.28
C PRO A 63 18.24 -27.29 21.12
N PRO A 64 19.30 -27.88 21.72
CA PRO A 64 19.59 -29.31 21.57
C PRO A 64 18.46 -30.26 22.02
N ASN A 65 17.61 -29.81 22.95
CA ASN A 65 16.49 -30.58 23.47
C ASN A 65 15.16 -30.29 22.73
N ALA A 66 15.18 -29.61 21.58
CA ALA A 66 13.99 -29.19 20.84
C ALA A 66 12.93 -30.29 20.68
N ALA A 67 13.33 -31.52 20.34
CA ALA A 67 12.42 -32.64 20.13
C ALA A 67 11.68 -33.10 21.42
N ALA A 68 12.23 -32.80 22.60
CA ALA A 68 11.61 -33.16 23.88
C ALA A 68 10.60 -32.10 24.37
N ILE A 69 10.73 -30.85 23.91
CA ILE A 69 9.94 -29.70 24.38
C ILE A 69 9.01 -29.10 23.32
N SER A 70 9.07 -29.63 22.10
CA SER A 70 8.24 -29.22 20.97
C SER A 70 7.79 -30.41 20.13
N SER A 71 6.76 -30.20 19.32
CA SER A 71 6.29 -31.14 18.30
C SER A 71 6.04 -30.38 17.00
N ILE A 72 6.14 -31.07 15.87
CA ILE A 72 5.74 -30.52 14.58
C ILE A 72 4.32 -30.96 14.24
N SER A 73 3.59 -30.14 13.48
CA SER A 73 2.25 -30.48 13.06
C SER A 73 1.87 -29.73 11.78
N THR A 74 1.02 -30.36 10.98
CA THR A 74 0.40 -29.75 9.81
C THR A 74 -0.95 -29.15 10.19
N ALA A 75 -1.26 -27.99 9.61
CA ALA A 75 -2.54 -27.33 9.71
C ALA A 75 -3.68 -28.24 9.23
N SER A 76 -4.73 -28.38 10.04
CA SER A 76 -5.93 -29.11 9.64
C SER A 76 -7.18 -28.54 10.34
N PRO A 77 -8.12 -27.89 9.64
CA PRO A 77 -8.17 -27.72 8.18
C PRO A 77 -7.18 -26.66 7.68
N MET A 78 -6.89 -26.73 6.38
CA MET A 78 -6.21 -25.68 5.62
C MET A 78 -7.25 -24.89 4.84
N ASP A 79 -7.27 -23.57 5.03
CA ASP A 79 -8.15 -22.67 4.27
C ASP A 79 -7.57 -22.44 2.87
N PRO A 80 -8.38 -22.52 1.78
CA PRO A 80 -7.88 -22.31 0.42
C PRO A 80 -7.27 -20.93 0.14
N SER A 81 -7.60 -19.91 0.95
CA SER A 81 -7.02 -18.56 0.83
C SER A 81 -5.63 -18.43 1.44
N VAL A 82 -5.19 -19.40 2.25
CA VAL A 82 -3.92 -19.35 2.98
C VAL A 82 -2.81 -19.95 2.14
N PHE A 83 -1.71 -19.21 2.01
CA PHE A 83 -0.50 -19.71 1.36
C PHE A 83 0.10 -20.89 2.13
N GLN A 84 0.57 -21.92 1.43
CA GLN A 84 1.18 -23.09 2.07
C GLN A 84 2.47 -22.74 2.82
N VAL A 85 3.38 -21.99 2.19
CA VAL A 85 4.63 -21.58 2.83
C VAL A 85 4.48 -20.17 3.36
N PRO A 86 4.73 -19.89 4.66
CA PRO A 86 5.13 -20.82 5.72
C PRO A 86 3.96 -21.39 6.57
N TYR A 87 2.69 -21.17 6.21
CA TYR A 87 1.55 -21.37 7.13
C TYR A 87 1.02 -22.81 7.26
N GLU A 88 1.34 -23.72 6.33
CA GLU A 88 0.85 -25.10 6.34
C GLU A 88 1.41 -25.91 7.51
N THR A 89 2.66 -25.66 7.90
CA THR A 89 3.30 -26.33 9.02
C THR A 89 3.48 -25.40 10.21
N ALA A 90 3.50 -25.97 11.41
CA ALA A 90 3.87 -25.26 12.62
C ALA A 90 4.76 -26.11 13.51
N ARG A 91 5.65 -25.44 14.24
CA ARG A 91 6.23 -25.99 15.45
C ARG A 91 5.40 -25.57 16.65
N VAL A 92 4.99 -26.54 17.45
CA VAL A 92 4.20 -26.38 18.67
C VAL A 92 5.10 -26.59 19.89
N PHE A 93 5.08 -25.66 20.83
CA PHE A 93 5.88 -25.65 22.05
C PHE A 93 5.03 -26.04 23.27
N HIS A 94 5.46 -27.08 23.97
CA HIS A 94 4.80 -27.58 25.20
C HIS A 94 5.42 -27.01 26.48
N SER A 95 6.56 -26.34 26.34
CA SER A 95 7.26 -25.60 27.38
C SER A 95 8.09 -24.48 26.74
N THR A 96 8.81 -23.70 27.53
CA THR A 96 9.64 -22.60 27.02
C THR A 96 10.62 -23.08 25.95
N PHE A 97 10.59 -22.42 24.79
CA PHE A 97 11.45 -22.73 23.64
C PHE A 97 12.12 -21.46 23.14
N SER A 98 13.42 -21.49 22.87
CA SER A 98 14.17 -20.32 22.40
C SER A 98 14.94 -20.61 21.13
N TYR A 99 14.71 -19.81 20.08
CA TYR A 99 15.55 -19.80 18.90
C TYR A 99 16.68 -18.78 19.07
N SER A 100 17.90 -19.18 18.71
CA SER A 100 19.10 -18.38 18.86
C SER A 100 19.76 -18.10 17.50
N PHE A 101 19.66 -16.87 17.00
CA PHE A 101 20.18 -16.47 15.68
C PHE A 101 21.51 -15.72 15.80
N PRO A 102 22.59 -16.18 15.16
CA PRO A 102 23.88 -15.50 15.14
C PRO A 102 23.92 -14.46 14.01
N VAL A 103 23.20 -13.37 14.21
CA VAL A 103 23.18 -12.23 13.28
C VAL A 103 24.15 -11.13 13.75
N PRO A 104 24.71 -10.33 12.83
CA PRO A 104 25.48 -9.12 13.16
C PRO A 104 24.68 -8.13 14.01
N ALA A 105 25.41 -7.23 14.67
CA ALA A 105 24.82 -6.11 15.40
C ALA A 105 23.99 -5.20 14.48
N GLY A 106 23.16 -4.36 15.09
CA GLY A 106 22.30 -3.39 14.40
C GLY A 106 20.85 -3.84 14.27
N PRO A 107 20.01 -3.00 13.67
CA PRO A 107 18.56 -3.21 13.59
C PRO A 107 18.21 -4.39 12.68
N LYS A 108 17.21 -5.16 13.10
CA LYS A 108 16.67 -6.31 12.35
C LYS A 108 15.14 -6.20 12.30
N PHE A 109 14.55 -6.45 11.13
CA PHE A 109 13.16 -6.89 11.10
C PHE A 109 13.08 -8.31 11.67
N LEU A 110 12.16 -8.53 12.59
CA LEU A 110 11.73 -9.84 13.07
C LEU A 110 10.25 -9.99 12.74
N ARG A 111 9.93 -10.91 11.84
CA ARG A 111 8.57 -11.20 11.40
C ARG A 111 8.17 -12.59 11.89
N LEU A 112 7.07 -12.67 12.62
CA LEU A 112 6.51 -13.90 13.16
C LEU A 112 5.20 -14.23 12.44
N TYR A 113 5.13 -15.40 11.82
CA TYR A 113 4.01 -15.83 10.98
C TYR A 113 3.11 -16.78 11.75
N PHE A 114 1.81 -16.50 11.75
CA PHE A 114 0.81 -17.25 12.50
C PHE A 114 -0.39 -17.60 11.62
N TYR A 115 -0.81 -18.86 11.70
CA TYR A 115 -2.06 -19.36 11.16
C TYR A 115 -2.88 -20.03 12.29
N PRO A 116 -3.81 -19.32 12.94
CA PRO A 116 -4.66 -19.88 14.00
C PRO A 116 -5.65 -20.94 13.47
N THR A 117 -5.20 -22.19 13.40
CA THR A 117 -6.03 -23.36 13.08
C THR A 117 -5.87 -24.47 14.14
N THR A 118 -6.24 -25.71 13.81
CA THR A 118 -5.95 -26.88 14.65
C THR A 118 -4.68 -27.57 14.15
N TYR A 119 -3.79 -27.85 15.09
CA TYR A 119 -2.53 -28.57 14.88
C TYR A 119 -2.62 -29.89 15.64
N SER A 120 -2.77 -31.00 14.92
CA SER A 120 -3.08 -32.32 15.49
C SER A 120 -4.39 -32.28 16.30
N THR A 121 -4.34 -32.37 17.63
CA THR A 121 -5.51 -32.24 18.52
C THR A 121 -5.60 -30.88 19.21
N LEU A 122 -4.63 -29.99 18.98
CA LEU A 122 -4.48 -28.71 19.67
C LEU A 122 -5.13 -27.59 18.86
N ASN A 123 -6.16 -26.96 19.42
CA ASN A 123 -6.89 -25.88 18.77
C ASN A 123 -6.31 -24.51 19.16
N ALA A 124 -5.98 -23.65 18.19
CA ALA A 124 -5.38 -22.33 18.43
C ALA A 124 -6.18 -21.42 19.37
N SER A 125 -7.50 -21.62 19.53
CA SER A 125 -8.30 -20.88 20.53
C SER A 125 -7.89 -21.15 21.98
N GLN A 126 -7.19 -22.25 22.24
CA GLN A 126 -6.64 -22.62 23.55
C GLN A 126 -5.17 -22.20 23.73
N SER A 127 -4.57 -21.61 22.69
CA SER A 127 -3.18 -21.17 22.66
C SER A 127 -3.05 -19.76 23.24
N PHE A 128 -2.36 -19.65 24.37
CA PHE A 128 -2.02 -18.40 25.04
C PHE A 128 -0.56 -18.45 25.47
N PHE A 129 0.24 -17.52 24.96
CA PHE A 129 1.67 -17.53 25.21
C PHE A 129 2.27 -16.14 25.13
N SER A 130 3.51 -16.03 25.60
CA SER A 130 4.31 -14.82 25.49
C SER A 130 5.48 -15.05 24.52
N VAL A 131 5.94 -13.98 23.88
CA VAL A 131 7.13 -13.99 23.04
C VAL A 131 8.06 -12.88 23.50
N THR A 132 9.32 -13.22 23.74
CA THR A 132 10.37 -12.25 24.07
C THR A 132 11.48 -12.28 23.03
N ALA A 133 12.12 -11.13 22.80
CA ALA A 133 13.32 -11.03 21.97
C ALA A 133 14.36 -10.14 22.65
N ASN A 134 15.54 -10.67 22.95
CA ASN A 134 16.66 -9.94 23.60
C ASN A 134 16.25 -9.07 24.82
N GLY A 135 15.31 -9.58 25.63
CA GLY A 135 14.81 -8.91 26.83
C GLY A 135 13.61 -7.97 26.62
N PHE A 136 13.16 -7.78 25.38
CA PHE A 136 11.87 -7.13 25.09
C PHE A 136 10.74 -8.14 25.14
N THR A 137 9.61 -7.77 25.76
CA THR A 137 8.37 -8.54 25.66
C THR A 137 7.61 -8.10 24.42
N LEU A 138 7.63 -8.90 23.37
CA LEU A 138 6.96 -8.59 22.11
C LEU A 138 5.45 -8.86 22.22
N LEU A 139 5.11 -9.99 22.82
CA LEU A 139 3.74 -10.48 22.98
C LEU A 139 3.60 -11.05 24.40
N SER A 140 2.44 -10.85 25.04
CA SER A 140 2.16 -11.36 26.39
C SER A 140 0.73 -11.84 26.51
N ASN A 141 0.54 -13.05 27.06
CA ASN A 141 -0.78 -13.70 27.12
C ASN A 141 -1.51 -13.66 25.76
N PHE A 142 -0.75 -13.78 24.67
CA PHE A 142 -1.21 -13.55 23.32
C PHE A 142 -1.96 -14.75 22.78
N SER A 143 -3.12 -14.49 22.20
CA SER A 143 -3.87 -15.49 21.43
C SER A 143 -3.91 -15.11 19.97
N THR A 144 -3.34 -15.96 19.11
CA THR A 144 -3.40 -15.79 17.65
C THR A 144 -4.83 -15.80 17.14
N PHE A 145 -5.70 -16.61 17.76
CA PHE A 145 -7.12 -16.70 17.42
C PHE A 145 -7.87 -15.39 17.68
N LEU A 146 -7.61 -14.73 18.82
CA LEU A 146 -8.27 -13.46 19.16
C LEU A 146 -7.73 -12.27 18.37
N ASN A 147 -6.51 -12.38 17.85
CA ASN A 147 -5.84 -11.33 17.09
C ASN A 147 -5.88 -11.57 15.57
N SER A 148 -6.64 -12.56 15.09
CA SER A 148 -6.84 -12.78 13.66
C SER A 148 -7.54 -11.55 13.06
N PRO A 149 -6.99 -10.90 12.00
CA PRO A 149 -7.49 -9.62 11.50
C PRO A 149 -8.94 -9.71 11.01
N SER A 150 -9.26 -10.78 10.27
CA SER A 150 -10.58 -11.01 9.69
C SER A 150 -10.78 -12.52 9.47
N PRO A 151 -12.03 -13.02 9.49
CA PRO A 151 -12.34 -14.36 8.99
C PRO A 151 -11.92 -14.59 7.53
N SER A 152 -11.79 -13.52 6.73
CA SER A 152 -11.34 -13.58 5.34
C SER A 152 -9.81 -13.62 5.19
N GLU A 153 -9.07 -13.31 6.25
CA GLU A 153 -7.61 -13.34 6.30
C GLU A 153 -7.17 -14.14 7.54
N PRO A 154 -7.31 -15.48 7.49
CA PRO A 154 -7.18 -16.31 8.67
C PRO A 154 -5.71 -16.55 9.06
N SER A 155 -4.75 -16.06 8.27
CA SER A 155 -3.31 -16.08 8.56
C SER A 155 -2.73 -14.66 8.54
N PHE A 156 -1.76 -14.38 9.41
CA PHE A 156 -1.16 -13.05 9.48
C PHE A 156 0.28 -13.11 9.99
N LYS A 157 1.00 -11.99 9.88
CA LYS A 157 2.33 -11.81 10.46
C LYS A 157 2.35 -10.64 11.46
N LYS A 158 3.22 -10.74 12.45
CA LYS A 158 3.60 -9.64 13.34
C LYS A 158 5.03 -9.22 12.99
N GLU A 159 5.24 -7.93 12.71
CA GLU A 159 6.55 -7.38 12.34
C GLU A 159 7.09 -6.47 13.45
N PHE A 160 8.32 -6.75 13.87
CA PHE A 160 9.03 -5.99 14.89
C PHE A 160 10.36 -5.49 14.35
N ILE A 161 10.85 -4.39 14.92
CA ILE A 161 12.24 -3.96 14.75
C ILE A 161 12.95 -4.07 16.09
N ILE A 162 14.01 -4.89 16.12
CA ILE A 162 14.83 -5.14 17.29
C ILE A 162 16.28 -4.78 16.95
N ASN A 163 16.93 -4.01 17.83
CA ASN A 163 18.35 -3.72 17.69
C ASN A 163 19.19 -4.79 18.40
N VAL A 164 20.02 -5.51 17.65
CA VAL A 164 20.95 -6.51 18.19
C VAL A 164 22.26 -5.83 18.58
N GLN A 165 22.73 -6.07 19.81
CA GLN A 165 23.96 -5.45 20.31
C GLN A 165 25.21 -6.20 19.80
N GLU A 166 26.37 -5.56 19.87
CA GLU A 166 27.64 -6.21 19.55
C GLU A 166 27.86 -7.48 20.37
N ASN A 167 28.33 -8.55 19.71
CA ASN A 167 28.57 -9.86 20.31
C ASN A 167 27.32 -10.54 20.92
N GLN A 168 26.12 -10.04 20.62
CA GLN A 168 24.85 -10.62 21.05
C GLN A 168 24.25 -11.48 19.93
N ARG A 169 23.63 -12.61 20.29
CA ARG A 169 22.72 -13.33 19.38
C ARG A 169 21.31 -12.76 19.52
N LEU A 170 20.49 -12.91 18.50
CA LEU A 170 19.06 -12.62 18.63
C LEU A 170 18.37 -13.88 19.19
N GLU A 171 17.94 -13.80 20.45
CA GLU A 171 17.24 -14.86 21.18
C GLU A 171 15.74 -14.59 21.15
N VAL A 172 14.97 -15.42 20.44
CA VAL A 172 13.50 -15.33 20.35
C VAL A 172 12.88 -16.46 21.14
N THR A 173 12.24 -16.13 22.27
CA THR A 173 11.75 -17.13 23.23
C THR A 173 10.22 -17.14 23.27
N PHE A 174 9.65 -18.32 23.03
CA PHE A 174 8.22 -18.62 23.15
C PHE A 174 7.94 -19.26 24.50
N ILE A 175 6.97 -18.71 25.23
CA ILE A 175 6.65 -19.10 26.62
C ILE A 175 5.15 -19.40 26.71
N PRO A 176 4.74 -20.68 26.61
CA PRO A 176 3.35 -21.07 26.83
C PRO A 176 2.88 -20.72 28.24
N ASN A 177 1.62 -20.30 28.37
CA ASN A 177 0.97 -20.20 29.68
C ASN A 177 0.70 -21.59 30.28
N THR A 178 0.46 -21.65 31.59
CA THR A 178 0.07 -22.87 32.29
C THR A 178 -1.16 -23.52 31.64
N ASN A 179 -1.09 -24.83 31.36
CA ASN A 179 -2.14 -25.60 30.67
C ASN A 179 -2.49 -25.06 29.26
N SER A 180 -1.54 -24.39 28.61
CA SER A 180 -1.65 -23.91 27.23
C SER A 180 -0.44 -24.39 26.42
N PHE A 181 -0.36 -23.96 25.17
CA PHE A 181 0.76 -24.19 24.27
C PHE A 181 1.07 -22.90 23.50
N ALA A 182 2.25 -22.85 22.90
CA ALA A 182 2.63 -21.83 21.94
C ALA A 182 2.87 -22.49 20.58
N PHE A 183 2.77 -21.74 19.50
CA PHE A 183 3.16 -22.25 18.18
C PHE A 183 3.64 -21.11 17.28
N ILE A 184 4.37 -21.48 16.25
CA ILE A 184 4.83 -20.58 15.19
C ILE A 184 4.87 -21.32 13.86
N ASN A 185 4.46 -20.64 12.78
CA ASN A 185 4.49 -21.18 11.43
C ASN A 185 5.76 -20.81 10.68
N GLY A 186 6.19 -19.56 10.83
CA GLY A 186 7.41 -19.08 10.19
C GLY A 186 8.07 -17.95 10.97
N ILE A 187 9.38 -17.86 10.82
CA ILE A 187 10.20 -16.77 11.36
C ILE A 187 11.01 -16.20 10.22
N GLU A 188 10.89 -14.89 9.99
CA GLU A 188 11.71 -14.17 9.02
C GLU A 188 12.54 -13.10 9.74
N LEU A 189 13.84 -13.06 9.41
CA LEU A 189 14.79 -12.06 9.86
C LEU A 189 15.42 -11.36 8.67
N VAL A 190 15.39 -10.04 8.69
CA VAL A 190 16.01 -9.20 7.64
C VAL A 190 16.84 -8.11 8.30
N SER A 191 18.12 -8.03 7.97
CA SER A 191 18.98 -6.92 8.42
C SER A 191 18.52 -5.60 7.84
N LEU A 192 18.51 -4.55 8.66
CA LEU A 192 18.10 -3.20 8.25
C LEU A 192 19.31 -2.29 8.06
N PRO A 193 19.24 -1.29 7.17
CA PRO A 193 20.23 -0.23 7.13
C PRO A 193 20.32 0.48 8.48
N ASP A 194 21.54 0.81 8.89
CA ASP A 194 21.76 1.70 10.02
C ASP A 194 21.08 3.05 9.77
N HIS A 195 20.56 3.66 10.82
CA HIS A 195 19.93 4.99 10.79
C HIS A 195 18.64 5.14 9.97
N LEU A 196 18.08 4.07 9.39
CA LEU A 196 16.78 4.15 8.72
C LEU A 196 15.65 4.51 9.72
N TYR A 197 15.57 3.79 10.83
CA TYR A 197 14.60 4.07 11.91
C TYR A 197 15.27 4.67 13.15
N PHE A 198 16.44 4.15 13.55
CA PHE A 198 17.19 4.62 14.72
C PHE A 198 18.27 5.65 14.32
N LYS A 199 17.90 6.93 14.32
CA LYS A 199 18.83 8.04 13.97
C LYS A 199 19.85 8.37 15.07
N GLY A 200 19.82 7.64 16.19
CA GLY A 200 20.72 7.80 17.34
C GLY A 200 20.40 9.01 18.22
N ASP A 201 21.10 9.12 19.35
CA ASP A 201 20.82 10.08 20.44
C ASP A 201 20.96 11.57 20.06
N HIS A 202 21.41 11.87 18.84
CA HIS A 202 21.72 13.22 18.41
C HIS A 202 20.60 13.86 17.55
N MET A 203 19.59 13.08 17.13
CA MET A 203 18.51 13.55 16.27
C MET A 203 17.15 13.33 16.94
N PRO A 204 16.67 14.31 17.75
CA PRO A 204 15.39 14.18 18.40
C PRO A 204 14.23 14.20 17.40
N ILE A 205 13.17 13.49 17.74
CA ILE A 205 11.89 13.46 17.04
C ILE A 205 10.93 14.41 17.78
N LYS A 206 10.10 15.14 17.03
CA LYS A 206 9.08 16.01 17.61
C LYS A 206 8.03 15.17 18.35
N PHE A 207 7.74 15.54 19.61
CA PHE A 207 6.62 15.04 20.40
C PHE A 207 5.91 16.24 21.02
N VAL A 208 4.88 16.74 20.33
CA VAL A 208 4.24 18.02 20.71
C VAL A 208 5.31 19.11 20.85
N ASP A 209 5.41 19.79 22.00
CA ASP A 209 6.42 20.81 22.30
C ASP A 209 7.71 20.25 22.93
N GLN A 210 7.88 18.93 22.93
CA GLN A 210 9.01 18.23 23.54
C GLN A 210 9.83 17.44 22.50
N LEU A 211 11.05 17.09 22.89
CA LEU A 211 11.96 16.26 22.10
C LEU A 211 11.91 14.81 22.60
N PHE A 212 11.70 13.88 21.68
CA PHE A 212 11.74 12.44 21.93
C PHE A 212 13.00 11.83 21.30
N TYR A 213 13.74 11.03 22.05
CA TYR A 213 14.94 10.36 21.56
C TYR A 213 14.63 8.88 21.36
N LEU A 214 14.62 8.43 20.10
CA LEU A 214 14.45 7.03 19.77
C LEU A 214 15.81 6.33 19.82
N THR A 215 16.06 5.64 20.93
CA THR A 215 17.35 4.98 21.18
C THR A 215 17.34 3.52 20.73
N ASN A 216 18.53 2.93 20.68
CA ASN A 216 18.73 1.52 20.34
C ASN A 216 18.18 0.54 21.39
N GLU A 217 17.72 1.05 22.53
CA GLU A 217 17.06 0.32 23.62
C GLU A 217 15.53 0.34 23.49
N THR A 218 14.99 0.81 22.35
CA THR A 218 13.56 0.77 22.03
C THR A 218 13.29 -0.29 20.97
N ALA A 219 12.30 -1.13 21.20
CA ALA A 219 11.76 -2.04 20.18
C ALA A 219 10.53 -1.40 19.51
N LEU A 220 10.33 -1.67 18.22
CA LEU A 220 9.18 -1.18 17.46
C LEU A 220 8.31 -2.37 17.02
N GLU A 221 6.99 -2.23 17.04
CA GLU A 221 6.03 -3.10 16.32
C GLU A 221 5.45 -2.29 15.16
N ASN A 222 5.58 -2.76 13.93
CA ASN A 222 4.89 -2.16 12.78
C ASN A 222 3.41 -2.54 12.84
N LEU A 223 2.53 -1.54 12.81
CA LEU A 223 1.08 -1.74 12.78
C LEU A 223 0.47 -1.43 11.42
N TYR A 224 0.96 -0.36 10.78
CA TYR A 224 0.47 0.09 9.49
C TYR A 224 1.65 0.52 8.62
N ARG A 225 1.58 0.21 7.33
CA ARG A 225 2.51 0.65 6.30
C ARG A 225 1.71 0.82 5.02
N LEU A 226 1.52 2.07 4.60
CA LEU A 226 0.56 2.44 3.57
C LEU A 226 1.21 3.13 2.38
N ASN A 227 0.84 2.69 1.19
CA ASN A 227 1.04 3.41 -0.06
C ASN A 227 -0.17 4.32 -0.30
N VAL A 228 -0.06 5.59 0.08
CA VAL A 228 -1.20 6.50 0.16
C VAL A 228 -1.61 6.97 -1.24
N GLY A 229 -2.88 6.74 -1.58
CA GLY A 229 -3.44 7.01 -2.91
C GLY A 229 -2.92 6.06 -4.01
N GLY A 230 -2.21 5.01 -3.64
CA GLY A 230 -1.68 3.99 -4.55
C GLY A 230 -2.33 2.63 -4.37
N ASN A 231 -1.84 1.65 -5.13
CA ASN A 231 -2.19 0.24 -4.98
C ASN A 231 -1.28 -0.44 -3.95
N ASP A 232 -1.67 -1.65 -3.54
CA ASP A 232 -0.80 -2.51 -2.74
C ASP A 232 0.56 -2.72 -3.42
N VAL A 233 1.61 -2.69 -2.62
CA VAL A 233 2.98 -3.01 -3.04
C VAL A 233 3.35 -4.34 -2.41
N GLU A 234 3.53 -5.35 -3.26
CA GLU A 234 3.94 -6.68 -2.83
C GLU A 234 5.37 -6.67 -2.28
N ILE A 235 5.70 -7.65 -1.44
CA ILE A 235 7.01 -7.74 -0.79
C ILE A 235 8.19 -7.83 -1.78
N GLN A 236 7.95 -8.32 -3.00
CA GLN A 236 8.96 -8.46 -4.06
C GLN A 236 9.27 -7.12 -4.75
N ASP A 237 8.34 -6.17 -4.66
CA ASP A 237 8.44 -4.84 -5.25
C ASP A 237 8.90 -3.80 -4.22
N ASP A 238 9.20 -4.23 -2.98
CA ASP A 238 9.86 -3.40 -1.98
C ASP A 238 11.34 -3.15 -2.34
N SER A 239 11.91 -2.14 -1.71
CA SER A 239 13.29 -1.72 -1.88
C SER A 239 14.31 -2.59 -1.14
N GLY A 240 14.11 -3.91 -1.12
CA GLY A 240 15.08 -4.90 -0.62
C GLY A 240 14.92 -5.36 0.84
N MET A 241 13.84 -4.97 1.52
CA MET A 241 13.56 -5.41 2.91
C MET A 241 12.26 -6.22 3.05
N PHE A 242 11.63 -6.56 1.92
CA PHE A 242 10.40 -7.38 1.85
C PHE A 242 9.24 -6.82 2.68
N ARG A 243 9.12 -5.49 2.75
CA ARG A 243 7.98 -4.80 3.36
C ARG A 243 6.82 -4.78 2.36
N ALA A 244 5.63 -5.16 2.81
CA ALA A 244 4.41 -4.91 2.04
C ALA A 244 3.85 -3.53 2.39
N TRP A 245 3.33 -2.81 1.41
CA TRP A 245 2.64 -1.53 1.62
C TRP A 245 1.20 -1.68 1.19
N SER A 246 0.25 -1.43 2.08
CA SER A 246 -1.17 -1.55 1.79
C SER A 246 -1.75 -0.25 1.23
N GLN A 247 -2.88 -0.32 0.53
CA GLN A 247 -3.67 0.88 0.21
C GLN A 247 -4.15 1.58 1.50
N ASP A 248 -4.43 2.88 1.41
CA ASP A 248 -4.90 3.68 2.54
C ASP A 248 -6.44 3.76 2.66
N ASP A 249 -7.18 3.30 1.64
CA ASP A 249 -8.63 3.51 1.49
C ASP A 249 -9.46 2.99 2.67
N ASP A 250 -9.08 1.86 3.26
CA ASP A 250 -9.78 1.27 4.42
C ASP A 250 -9.63 2.10 5.71
N TYR A 251 -8.69 3.03 5.74
CA TYR A 251 -8.39 3.85 6.91
C TYR A 251 -8.88 5.29 6.78
N ILE A 252 -9.41 5.68 5.62
CA ILE A 252 -9.94 7.02 5.40
C ILE A 252 -11.11 7.25 6.35
N PHE A 253 -11.05 8.36 7.08
CA PHE A 253 -12.08 8.76 8.02
C PHE A 253 -12.91 9.91 7.42
N GLY A 254 -14.23 9.79 7.52
CA GLY A 254 -15.16 10.76 6.93
C GLY A 254 -15.67 10.32 5.55
N ALA A 255 -16.26 11.26 4.81
CA ALA A 255 -16.86 11.00 3.49
C ALA A 255 -15.96 11.46 2.33
N ASP A 256 -14.75 11.94 2.64
CA ASP A 256 -13.88 12.59 1.68
C ASP A 256 -12.66 11.74 1.35
N PHE A 257 -12.70 11.13 0.18
CA PHE A 257 -11.61 10.30 -0.33
C PHE A 257 -10.54 11.14 -1.05
N GLY A 258 -10.73 12.46 -1.20
CA GLY A 258 -9.79 13.30 -1.94
C GLY A 258 -9.63 12.86 -3.40
N TYR A 259 -8.46 13.15 -3.96
CA TYR A 259 -8.01 12.76 -5.29
C TYR A 259 -6.67 12.03 -5.19
N THR A 260 -6.42 11.05 -6.06
CA THR A 260 -5.22 10.21 -6.04
C THR A 260 -4.34 10.43 -7.27
N PRO A 261 -3.53 11.50 -7.30
CA PRO A 261 -2.63 11.73 -8.42
C PRO A 261 -1.55 10.64 -8.46
N HIS A 262 -1.34 10.12 -9.65
CA HIS A 262 -0.28 9.17 -9.96
C HIS A 262 0.59 9.72 -11.09
N ALA A 263 1.88 9.48 -10.95
CA ALA A 263 2.91 9.89 -11.89
C ALA A 263 3.50 8.67 -12.60
N GLU A 264 2.98 8.34 -13.78
CA GLU A 264 3.61 7.32 -14.65
C GLU A 264 4.93 7.86 -15.21
N ASP A 265 5.97 7.01 -15.24
CA ASP A 265 7.28 7.27 -15.86
C ASP A 265 8.05 8.51 -15.34
N LEU A 266 7.80 8.94 -14.10
CA LEU A 266 8.52 10.06 -13.48
C LEU A 266 9.58 9.58 -12.49
N PRO A 267 10.89 9.65 -12.84
CA PRO A 267 11.94 9.17 -11.97
C PRO A 267 12.05 10.02 -10.71
N ILE A 268 12.04 9.35 -9.55
CA ILE A 268 12.21 9.97 -8.24
C ILE A 268 13.69 10.28 -7.97
N LYS A 269 13.95 11.50 -7.49
CA LYS A 269 15.29 12.03 -7.19
C LYS A 269 15.64 11.78 -5.73
N TYR A 270 15.92 10.53 -5.38
CA TYR A 270 16.37 10.15 -4.04
C TYR A 270 17.63 10.93 -3.59
N THR A 271 17.78 11.10 -2.28
CA THR A 271 18.88 11.84 -1.66
C THR A 271 19.54 11.02 -0.56
N ASP A 272 20.69 11.45 -0.04
CA ASP A 272 21.32 10.79 1.11
C ASP A 272 20.44 10.82 2.38
N GLN A 273 19.54 11.81 2.49
CA GLN A 273 18.59 11.91 3.61
C GLN A 273 17.38 10.97 3.45
N THR A 274 17.05 10.61 2.21
CA THR A 274 15.95 9.70 1.88
C THR A 274 16.43 8.84 0.71
N PRO A 275 17.27 7.83 1.00
CA PRO A 275 17.81 6.93 -0.02
C PRO A 275 16.71 6.01 -0.57
N PRO A 276 16.96 5.33 -1.71
CA PRO A 276 15.98 4.47 -2.39
C PRO A 276 15.35 3.39 -1.50
N TYR A 277 16.07 2.94 -0.48
CA TYR A 277 15.56 1.93 0.45
C TYR A 277 14.61 2.48 1.53
N SER A 278 14.42 3.80 1.62
CA SER A 278 13.49 4.40 2.58
C SER A 278 12.06 3.93 2.33
N ALA A 279 11.63 3.97 1.06
CA ALA A 279 10.40 3.39 0.55
C ALA A 279 10.57 3.18 -0.97
N PRO A 280 9.92 2.16 -1.57
CA PRO A 280 10.01 1.90 -3.01
C PRO A 280 9.45 3.09 -3.81
N GLU A 281 9.92 3.23 -5.05
CA GLU A 281 9.60 4.38 -5.91
C GLU A 281 8.10 4.58 -6.06
N ILE A 282 7.35 3.50 -6.18
CA ILE A 282 5.89 3.52 -6.30
C ILE A 282 5.24 4.36 -5.20
N VAL A 283 5.71 4.27 -3.94
CA VAL A 283 5.19 5.04 -2.81
C VAL A 283 5.36 6.53 -3.01
N TYR A 284 6.42 6.99 -3.65
CA TYR A 284 6.67 8.42 -3.91
C TYR A 284 6.10 8.93 -5.24
N THR A 285 5.59 8.03 -6.09
CA THR A 285 4.91 8.36 -7.36
C THR A 285 3.39 8.32 -7.27
N THR A 286 2.85 7.90 -6.14
CA THR A 286 1.43 8.01 -5.79
C THR A 286 1.27 8.96 -4.62
N SER A 287 0.10 9.58 -4.51
CA SER A 287 -0.29 10.37 -3.35
C SER A 287 -1.79 10.47 -3.25
N ARG A 288 -2.28 10.90 -2.08
CA ARG A 288 -3.63 11.41 -1.89
C ARG A 288 -3.57 12.89 -1.58
N VAL A 289 -4.41 13.66 -2.27
CA VAL A 289 -4.55 15.11 -2.12
C VAL A 289 -6.00 15.48 -1.90
N MET A 290 -6.24 16.66 -1.35
CA MET A 290 -7.60 17.12 -1.09
C MET A 290 -8.38 17.36 -2.39
N ALA A 291 -9.66 17.01 -2.39
CA ALA A 291 -10.59 17.45 -3.42
C ALA A 291 -10.95 18.94 -3.21
N ASN A 292 -11.45 19.60 -4.25
CA ASN A 292 -11.66 21.07 -4.22
C ASN A 292 -12.61 21.56 -3.11
N THR A 293 -13.50 20.71 -2.59
CA THR A 293 -14.46 21.05 -1.52
C THR A 293 -14.07 20.48 -0.16
N SER A 294 -12.94 19.79 -0.06
CA SER A 294 -12.45 19.16 1.15
C SER A 294 -11.96 20.20 2.15
N ILE A 295 -12.12 19.91 3.44
CA ILE A 295 -11.55 20.74 4.53
C ILE A 295 -10.21 20.15 5.01
N SER A 296 -10.10 18.83 5.00
CA SER A 296 -8.93 18.06 5.42
C SER A 296 -8.90 16.70 4.72
N LEU A 297 -7.74 16.05 4.70
CA LEU A 297 -7.62 14.60 4.54
C LEU A 297 -7.53 13.97 5.92
N GLU A 298 -8.33 12.94 6.19
CA GLU A 298 -8.40 12.32 7.51
C GLU A 298 -8.29 10.80 7.43
N TRP A 299 -7.53 10.23 8.37
CA TRP A 299 -7.41 8.79 8.54
C TRP A 299 -7.61 8.40 10.01
N ALA A 300 -8.13 7.21 10.26
CA ALA A 300 -8.33 6.66 11.61
C ALA A 300 -7.74 5.25 11.72
N PHE A 301 -6.88 5.05 12.73
CA PHE A 301 -6.16 3.81 12.96
C PHE A 301 -6.46 3.23 14.33
N PRO A 302 -7.07 2.04 14.44
CA PRO A 302 -7.32 1.42 15.74
C PRO A 302 -6.02 0.86 16.35
N VAL A 303 -5.46 1.57 17.32
CA VAL A 303 -4.18 1.26 18.00
C VAL A 303 -4.38 1.00 19.49
N ASP A 304 -3.43 0.31 20.13
CA ASP A 304 -3.51 0.00 21.56
C ASP A 304 -3.24 1.24 22.42
N SER A 305 -4.03 1.44 23.48
CA SER A 305 -3.80 2.55 24.40
C SER A 305 -2.64 2.28 25.38
N GLY A 306 -2.00 3.34 25.87
CA GLY A 306 -0.88 3.25 26.82
C GLY A 306 0.49 3.07 26.19
N PHE A 307 0.66 3.44 24.93
CA PHE A 307 1.94 3.35 24.21
C PHE A 307 2.28 4.66 23.49
N PHE A 308 3.57 4.86 23.28
CA PHE A 308 4.06 5.84 22.32
C PHE A 308 4.00 5.23 20.91
N TYR A 309 3.72 6.08 19.93
CA TYR A 309 3.67 5.71 18.54
C TYR A 309 4.59 6.61 17.72
N LEU A 310 5.42 6.01 16.89
CA LEU A 310 6.19 6.69 15.85
C LEU A 310 5.36 6.71 14.57
N LEU A 311 5.11 7.91 14.04
CA LEU A 311 4.41 8.18 12.80
C LEU A 311 5.41 8.71 11.79
N ARG A 312 5.63 7.95 10.71
CA ARG A 312 6.51 8.35 9.61
C ARG A 312 5.66 8.71 8.40
N PHE A 313 5.65 9.98 8.05
CA PHE A 313 4.96 10.50 6.88
C PHE A 313 5.96 10.61 5.72
N HIS A 314 5.62 10.01 4.58
CA HIS A 314 6.39 10.09 3.35
C HIS A 314 5.77 11.13 2.42
N PHE A 315 6.60 12.06 1.94
CA PHE A 315 6.19 13.14 1.05
C PHE A 315 7.09 13.18 -0.19
N CYS A 316 6.49 13.50 -1.33
CA CYS A 316 7.14 13.80 -2.59
C CYS A 316 6.17 14.61 -3.43
N GLU A 317 6.51 15.87 -3.72
CA GLU A 317 5.66 16.71 -4.59
C GLU A 317 5.89 16.32 -6.05
N ILE A 318 4.85 15.72 -6.65
CA ILE A 318 4.84 15.18 -8.01
C ILE A 318 3.86 15.90 -8.94
N GLN A 319 2.97 16.76 -8.41
CA GLN A 319 1.99 17.46 -9.24
C GLN A 319 2.65 18.58 -10.04
N LEU A 320 2.37 18.61 -11.36
CA LEU A 320 3.02 19.53 -12.30
C LEU A 320 2.71 21.00 -12.03
N GLU A 321 1.58 21.27 -11.38
CA GLU A 321 1.13 22.60 -11.00
C GLU A 321 1.76 23.15 -9.71
N VAL A 322 2.41 22.31 -8.90
CA VAL A 322 3.12 22.71 -7.67
C VAL A 322 4.62 22.53 -7.87
N THR A 323 5.32 23.65 -8.01
CA THR A 323 6.73 23.71 -8.38
C THR A 323 7.55 24.64 -7.51
N GLU A 324 6.92 25.60 -6.83
CA GLU A 324 7.57 26.63 -6.04
C GLU A 324 7.15 26.57 -4.56
N GLN A 325 7.98 27.17 -3.71
CA GLN A 325 7.69 27.32 -2.29
C GLN A 325 6.42 28.15 -2.10
N ASN A 326 5.70 27.90 -1.01
CA ASN A 326 4.44 28.53 -0.65
C ASN A 326 3.32 28.32 -1.70
N GLU A 327 3.45 27.37 -2.63
CA GLU A 327 2.32 27.01 -3.51
C GLU A 327 1.35 26.06 -2.81
N ARG A 328 1.84 25.15 -1.96
CA ARG A 328 1.01 24.24 -1.16
C ARG A 328 1.57 24.15 0.25
N VAL A 329 0.79 24.63 1.21
CA VAL A 329 1.17 24.67 2.62
C VAL A 329 0.03 24.11 3.46
N PHE A 330 0.33 23.16 4.34
CA PHE A 330 -0.66 22.50 5.17
C PHE A 330 -0.13 22.22 6.59
N ASP A 331 -1.04 21.91 7.50
CA ASP A 331 -0.73 21.50 8.86
C ASP A 331 -1.00 20.00 9.00
N VAL A 332 -0.19 19.32 9.79
CA VAL A 332 -0.34 17.91 10.16
C VAL A 332 -0.80 17.88 11.61
N SER A 333 -1.95 17.23 11.86
CA SER A 333 -2.54 17.09 13.18
C SER A 333 -2.80 15.64 13.54
N VAL A 334 -2.66 15.32 14.83
CA VAL A 334 -2.97 14.02 15.41
C VAL A 334 -3.94 14.22 16.57
N ASP A 335 -5.07 13.53 16.58
CA ASP A 335 -6.15 13.70 17.56
C ASP A 335 -6.55 15.19 17.75
N ASN A 336 -6.63 15.94 16.64
CA ASN A 336 -6.90 17.38 16.58
C ASN A 336 -5.82 18.28 17.25
N GLN A 337 -4.63 17.75 17.51
CA GLN A 337 -3.48 18.53 17.98
C GLN A 337 -2.46 18.66 16.85
N PRO A 338 -2.00 19.88 16.50
CA PRO A 338 -0.99 20.05 15.47
C PRO A 338 0.35 19.46 15.92
N VAL A 339 0.95 18.62 15.09
CA VAL A 339 2.30 18.04 15.29
C VAL A 339 3.34 18.66 14.36
N ASP A 340 2.91 19.20 13.23
CA ASP A 340 3.71 20.11 12.41
C ASP A 340 2.81 21.14 11.73
N VAL A 341 3.28 22.38 11.66
CA VAL A 341 2.53 23.50 11.06
C VAL A 341 3.33 24.11 9.94
N GLN A 342 2.62 24.64 8.93
CA GLN A 342 3.22 25.24 7.74
C GLN A 342 4.15 24.27 6.98
N VAL A 343 3.74 23.01 6.86
CA VAL A 343 4.41 22.02 6.04
C VAL A 343 4.38 22.45 4.58
N ASP A 344 5.56 22.64 4.01
CA ASP A 344 5.79 22.89 2.59
C ASP A 344 6.86 21.91 2.10
N VAL A 345 6.43 20.96 1.25
CA VAL A 345 7.29 19.90 0.74
C VAL A 345 8.36 20.47 -0.18
N ILE A 346 8.03 21.44 -1.04
CA ILE A 346 9.00 22.08 -1.95
C ILE A 346 10.04 22.88 -1.17
N TYR A 347 9.62 23.56 -0.09
CA TYR A 347 10.55 24.24 0.82
C TYR A 347 11.52 23.25 1.48
N TRP A 348 11.04 22.09 1.94
CA TRP A 348 11.90 21.10 2.57
C TRP A 348 12.90 20.44 1.61
N THR A 349 12.47 20.14 0.39
CA THR A 349 13.25 19.34 -0.55
C THR A 349 14.06 20.19 -1.53
N GLY A 350 13.71 21.46 -1.67
CA GLY A 350 14.30 22.38 -2.66
C GLY A 350 13.80 22.15 -4.09
N GLY A 351 12.77 21.32 -4.30
CA GLY A 351 12.19 21.10 -5.63
C GLY A 351 11.27 19.88 -5.75
N THR A 352 10.73 19.70 -6.95
CA THR A 352 9.80 18.60 -7.26
C THR A 352 10.50 17.26 -7.44
N LYS A 353 9.76 16.18 -7.18
CA LYS A 353 10.18 14.77 -7.35
C LYS A 353 11.34 14.35 -6.44
N ILE A 354 11.60 15.10 -5.38
CA ILE A 354 12.61 14.80 -4.37
C ILE A 354 11.86 14.27 -3.15
N PRO A 355 12.04 13.00 -2.76
CA PRO A 355 11.29 12.41 -1.67
C PRO A 355 11.89 12.84 -0.33
N ILE A 356 11.03 12.89 0.68
CA ILE A 356 11.43 13.11 2.06
C ILE A 356 10.48 12.39 3.00
N PHE A 357 10.96 11.97 4.17
CA PHE A 357 10.09 11.52 5.25
C PHE A 357 10.28 12.35 6.52
N ARG A 358 9.22 12.43 7.32
CA ARG A 358 9.19 13.10 8.61
C ARG A 358 8.61 12.19 9.67
N ASP A 359 9.31 12.16 10.80
CA ASP A 359 8.97 11.35 11.95
C ASP A 359 8.35 12.24 13.02
N TYR A 360 7.25 11.78 13.61
CA TYR A 360 6.62 12.38 14.78
C TYR A 360 6.34 11.28 15.80
N VAL A 361 6.43 11.61 17.08
CA VAL A 361 6.00 10.71 18.15
C VAL A 361 4.73 11.26 18.77
N VAL A 362 3.82 10.37 19.15
CA VAL A 362 2.60 10.70 19.88
C VAL A 362 2.36 9.70 21.00
N TRP A 363 1.66 10.13 22.06
CA TRP A 363 1.27 9.27 23.17
C TRP A 363 -0.24 9.01 23.10
N VAL A 364 -0.63 7.74 23.00
CA VAL A 364 -2.04 7.36 23.05
C VAL A 364 -2.38 7.03 24.50
N ILE A 365 -3.11 7.94 25.16
CA ILE A 365 -3.46 7.82 26.58
C ILE A 365 -4.31 6.57 26.82
N ASN A 366 -3.96 5.81 27.86
CA ASN A 366 -4.80 4.77 28.43
C ASN A 366 -5.87 5.41 29.32
N ASP A 367 -7.13 5.37 28.90
CA ASP A 367 -8.27 5.90 29.64
C ASP A 367 -8.86 4.90 30.65
N GLY A 368 -8.16 3.79 30.90
CA GLY A 368 -8.60 2.70 31.77
C GLY A 368 -9.51 1.68 31.09
N ARG A 369 -9.96 1.94 29.85
CA ARG A 369 -10.64 0.96 29.00
C ARG A 369 -9.55 0.23 28.22
N ARG A 370 -9.16 -0.94 28.71
CA ARG A 370 -8.17 -1.80 28.05
C ARG A 370 -8.73 -2.18 26.68
N GLY A 371 -8.24 -1.56 25.61
CA GLY A 371 -8.77 -1.77 24.27
C GLY A 371 -8.09 -0.88 23.23
N LYS A 372 -8.51 -1.05 21.98
CA LYS A 372 -8.05 -0.23 20.87
C LYS A 372 -8.75 1.15 20.90
N LYS A 373 -7.99 2.18 20.55
CA LYS A 373 -8.46 3.55 20.34
C LYS A 373 -8.11 3.98 18.93
N ASP A 374 -9.01 4.71 18.28
CA ASP A 374 -8.71 5.33 16.99
C ASP A 374 -7.71 6.48 17.19
N LEU A 375 -6.53 6.32 16.62
CA LEU A 375 -5.57 7.38 16.39
C LEU A 375 -5.97 8.11 15.11
N ARG A 376 -6.36 9.39 15.24
CA ARG A 376 -6.85 10.18 14.10
C ARG A 376 -5.75 11.06 13.56
N LEU A 377 -5.46 10.94 12.27
CA LEU A 377 -4.52 11.80 11.55
C LEU A 377 -5.33 12.74 10.65
N SER A 378 -4.96 14.02 10.61
CA SER A 378 -5.62 15.02 9.77
C SER A 378 -4.59 15.95 9.13
N LEU A 379 -4.69 16.13 7.82
CA LEU A 379 -3.89 17.07 7.05
C LEU A 379 -4.83 18.16 6.51
N SER A 380 -4.60 19.42 6.89
CA SER A 380 -5.49 20.53 6.54
C SER A 380 -4.72 21.73 5.97
N PRO A 381 -5.25 22.46 4.96
CA PRO A 381 -4.54 23.58 4.36
C PRO A 381 -4.25 24.70 5.36
N ASN A 382 -3.05 25.27 5.30
CA ASN A 382 -2.67 26.43 6.10
C ASN A 382 -2.76 27.70 5.25
N THR A 383 -3.70 28.59 5.58
CA THR A 383 -3.98 29.80 4.78
C THR A 383 -3.21 31.04 5.22
N LEU A 384 -2.42 30.98 6.31
CA LEU A 384 -1.76 32.15 6.89
C LEU A 384 -0.73 32.80 5.95
N GLY A 385 -0.04 31.99 5.15
CA GLY A 385 0.96 32.44 4.16
C GLY A 385 0.39 32.81 2.79
N HIS A 386 -0.95 32.80 2.64
CA HIS A 386 -1.64 32.94 1.35
C HIS A 386 -1.07 32.01 0.25
N PRO A 387 -0.97 30.69 0.51
CA PRO A 387 -0.45 29.79 -0.50
C PRO A 387 -1.35 29.77 -1.73
N LYS A 388 -0.76 29.44 -2.88
CA LYS A 388 -1.47 29.41 -4.16
C LYS A 388 -2.60 28.37 -4.18
N TYR A 389 -2.39 27.23 -3.52
CA TYR A 389 -3.33 26.11 -3.44
C TYR A 389 -3.68 25.81 -1.98
N ASN A 390 -4.97 25.85 -1.67
CA ASN A 390 -5.51 25.38 -0.39
C ASN A 390 -5.65 23.86 -0.45
N ASN A 391 -4.54 23.14 -0.33
CA ASN A 391 -4.50 21.70 -0.48
C ASN A 391 -3.45 21.08 0.47
N ALA A 392 -3.53 19.78 0.68
CA ALA A 392 -2.57 18.99 1.43
C ALA A 392 -2.26 17.70 0.65
N LEU A 393 -1.11 17.08 0.92
CA LEU A 393 -0.70 15.86 0.23
C LEU A 393 -0.06 14.85 1.19
N LEU A 394 -0.21 13.57 0.89
CA LEU A 394 0.54 12.49 1.52
C LEU A 394 0.83 11.38 0.49
N ASN A 395 2.05 10.85 0.49
CA ASN A 395 2.48 9.80 -0.44
C ASN A 395 2.54 8.42 0.24
N GLY A 396 2.94 8.38 1.51
CA GLY A 396 3.01 7.13 2.28
C GLY A 396 2.99 7.38 3.77
N LEU A 397 2.65 6.33 4.53
CA LEU A 397 2.55 6.39 5.99
C LEU A 397 3.03 5.10 6.62
N GLU A 398 3.90 5.19 7.62
CA GLU A 398 4.20 4.06 8.52
C GLU A 398 3.85 4.43 9.97
N ILE A 399 3.26 3.48 10.70
CA ILE A 399 2.90 3.64 12.11
C ILE A 399 3.52 2.49 12.89
N PHE A 400 4.33 2.84 13.89
CA PHE A 400 4.98 1.89 14.78
C PHE A 400 4.60 2.14 16.23
N LYS A 401 4.27 1.08 16.96
CA LYS A 401 4.18 1.12 18.42
C LYS A 401 5.59 1.01 19.00
N LEU A 402 5.91 1.84 20.00
CA LEU A 402 7.19 1.83 20.69
C LEU A 402 7.07 1.05 22.01
N SER A 403 8.13 0.32 22.37
CA SER A 403 8.18 -0.40 23.64
C SER A 403 8.11 0.57 24.82
N ASP A 404 7.37 0.19 25.87
CA ASP A 404 7.26 0.97 27.09
C ASP A 404 8.55 0.96 27.94
N ALA A 405 8.52 1.66 29.07
CA ALA A 405 9.64 1.71 30.02
C ALA A 405 10.02 0.34 30.62
N ASN A 406 9.12 -0.65 30.54
CA ASN A 406 9.36 -2.04 30.96
C ASN A 406 9.85 -2.93 29.80
N ARG A 407 10.23 -2.32 28.65
CA ARG A 407 10.63 -3.01 27.42
C ARG A 407 9.54 -3.92 26.87
N SER A 408 8.28 -3.53 27.01
CA SER A 408 7.12 -4.29 26.52
C SER A 408 6.44 -3.61 25.35
N LEU A 409 6.10 -4.38 24.32
CA LEU A 409 5.17 -4.03 23.24
C LEU A 409 3.80 -4.72 23.40
N ALA A 410 3.67 -5.57 24.42
CA ALA A 410 2.52 -6.43 24.59
C ALA A 410 1.27 -5.62 24.98
N ALA A 411 0.26 -5.70 24.12
CA ALA A 411 -1.10 -5.23 24.40
C ALA A 411 -2.01 -6.38 24.83
N ALA A 412 -3.15 -6.05 25.43
CA ALA A 412 -4.18 -7.03 25.74
C ALA A 412 -4.81 -7.59 24.45
N ASN A 413 -5.27 -8.84 24.48
CA ASN A 413 -6.05 -9.37 23.37
C ASN A 413 -7.33 -8.54 23.16
N PRO A 414 -7.80 -8.38 21.91
CA PRO A 414 -9.08 -7.75 21.63
C PRO A 414 -10.21 -8.40 22.43
N GLU A 415 -11.14 -7.60 22.94
CA GLU A 415 -12.36 -8.14 23.53
C GLU A 415 -13.16 -8.86 22.43
N HIS A 416 -13.68 -10.05 22.74
CA HIS A 416 -14.63 -10.70 21.85
C HIS A 416 -15.89 -9.83 21.74
N THR A 417 -15.99 -9.03 20.68
CA THR A 417 -17.29 -8.60 20.19
C THR A 417 -17.96 -9.83 19.59
N GLY A 418 -18.58 -10.65 20.44
CA GLY A 418 -19.57 -11.61 19.96
C GLY A 418 -20.58 -10.80 19.16
N CYS A 419 -20.77 -11.12 17.88
CA CYS A 419 -21.59 -10.40 16.91
C CYS A 419 -22.70 -9.57 17.58
N SER A 420 -22.40 -8.32 17.90
CA SER A 420 -23.41 -7.34 18.24
C SER A 420 -24.02 -6.96 16.91
N SER A 421 -25.12 -7.65 16.60
CA SER A 421 -26.11 -7.18 15.63
C SER A 421 -26.23 -5.66 15.78
N PRO A 422 -26.11 -4.88 14.69
CA PRO A 422 -26.24 -3.44 14.81
C PRO A 422 -27.55 -3.13 15.50
N SER A 423 -27.48 -2.52 16.69
CA SER A 423 -28.64 -1.94 17.35
C SER A 423 -29.25 -0.97 16.34
N PRO A 424 -30.49 -1.18 15.88
CA PRO A 424 -31.04 -0.34 14.83
C PRO A 424 -31.24 1.06 15.41
N LEU A 425 -30.49 2.02 14.88
CA LEU A 425 -30.83 3.44 14.96
C LEU A 425 -32.29 3.58 14.52
N ALA A 426 -33.11 4.07 15.44
CA ALA A 426 -34.54 4.26 15.24
C ALA A 426 -34.80 5.36 14.20
N LEU A 427 -34.77 4.98 12.92
CA LEU A 427 -35.38 5.75 11.84
C LEU A 427 -36.88 5.44 11.82
N LYS A 428 -37.69 6.40 12.26
CA LYS A 428 -39.13 6.40 12.01
C LYS A 428 -39.37 6.55 10.52
N LEU A 429 -39.83 5.49 9.84
CA LEU A 429 -40.52 5.58 8.56
C LEU A 429 -41.95 5.01 8.70
N PRO A 430 -42.99 5.66 8.16
CA PRO A 430 -44.32 5.09 8.10
C PRO A 430 -44.50 4.19 6.86
N GLY A 431 -45.19 3.06 7.04
CA GLY A 431 -46.09 2.53 6.00
C GLY A 431 -45.67 1.26 5.26
N ASN A 432 -45.82 0.11 5.93
CA ASN A 432 -46.12 -1.24 5.42
C ASN A 432 -46.34 -1.42 3.91
N LYS A 433 -45.63 -2.40 3.32
CA LYS A 433 -46.22 -3.44 2.45
C LYS A 433 -45.40 -4.73 2.47
N LYS A 434 -46.14 -5.84 2.40
CA LYS A 434 -45.79 -7.23 2.75
C LYS A 434 -45.00 -7.99 1.67
N ASN A 435 -44.23 -8.98 2.13
CA ASN A 435 -43.93 -10.30 1.54
C ASN A 435 -43.11 -10.31 0.22
N LYS A 436 -42.10 -11.17 -0.02
CA LYS A 436 -41.88 -12.60 0.30
C LYS A 436 -40.39 -12.94 0.08
N GLY A 437 -39.96 -14.06 0.66
CA GLY A 437 -38.57 -14.55 0.69
C GLY A 437 -37.90 -14.84 -0.66
N SER A 438 -36.58 -14.67 -0.65
CA SER A 438 -35.65 -14.99 -1.75
C SER A 438 -35.06 -16.39 -1.53
N SER A 439 -35.22 -17.26 -2.53
CA SER A 439 -34.41 -18.46 -2.73
C SER A 439 -33.73 -18.32 -4.09
N VAL A 440 -32.43 -18.62 -4.08
CA VAL A 440 -31.48 -18.64 -5.21
C VAL A 440 -31.96 -19.57 -6.33
N ILE A 441 -31.70 -19.17 -7.59
CA ILE A 441 -31.19 -19.96 -8.76
C ILE A 441 -31.13 -19.04 -10.00
N TYR A 442 -29.94 -18.81 -10.57
CA TYR A 442 -29.67 -18.39 -11.97
C TYR A 442 -29.46 -19.66 -12.84
N PRO A 443 -29.42 -19.69 -14.21
CA PRO A 443 -29.09 -18.61 -15.17
C PRO A 443 -29.84 -18.66 -16.54
N VAL A 444 -29.32 -17.89 -17.52
CA VAL A 444 -29.49 -18.01 -19.00
C VAL A 444 -30.69 -17.30 -19.63
N MET A 445 -30.58 -15.99 -19.85
CA MET A 445 -31.17 -15.30 -21.02
C MET A 445 -30.43 -13.96 -21.25
N GLY A 446 -29.27 -14.02 -21.91
CA GLY A 446 -28.48 -12.81 -22.24
C GLY A 446 -27.64 -12.93 -23.50
N SER A 447 -27.75 -14.03 -24.25
CA SER A 447 -26.85 -14.31 -25.38
C SER A 447 -27.44 -13.99 -26.76
N LEU A 448 -28.75 -13.70 -26.88
CA LEU A 448 -29.39 -13.47 -28.18
C LEU A 448 -29.41 -11.99 -28.61
N ILE A 449 -29.40 -11.06 -27.65
CA ILE A 449 -29.43 -9.61 -27.94
C ILE A 449 -28.04 -9.11 -28.37
N GLY A 450 -26.97 -9.64 -27.76
CA GLY A 450 -25.59 -9.27 -28.10
C GLY A 450 -25.19 -9.68 -29.53
N ILE A 451 -25.63 -10.86 -29.98
CA ILE A 451 -25.32 -11.37 -31.33
C ILE A 451 -26.04 -10.52 -32.40
N LEU A 452 -27.29 -10.11 -32.14
CA LEU A 452 -28.04 -9.27 -33.08
C LEU A 452 -27.44 -7.86 -33.21
N ALA A 453 -26.98 -7.26 -32.10
CA ALA A 453 -26.30 -5.97 -32.12
C ALA A 453 -24.95 -6.03 -32.87
N MET A 454 -24.21 -7.12 -32.71
CA MET A 454 -22.91 -7.29 -33.39
C MET A 454 -23.07 -7.45 -34.91
N VAL A 455 -24.10 -8.17 -35.38
CA VAL A 455 -24.39 -8.32 -36.82
C VAL A 455 -24.81 -6.98 -37.44
N ILE A 456 -25.59 -6.18 -36.73
CA ILE A 456 -25.98 -4.84 -37.20
C ILE A 456 -24.75 -3.92 -37.31
N ALA A 457 -23.85 -3.93 -36.34
CA ALA A 457 -22.61 -3.15 -36.37
C ALA A 457 -21.68 -3.55 -37.53
N ILE A 458 -21.59 -4.85 -37.84
CA ILE A 458 -20.82 -5.35 -38.99
C ILE A 458 -21.46 -4.93 -40.32
N CYS A 459 -22.79 -4.91 -40.41
CA CYS A 459 -23.48 -4.42 -41.61
C CYS A 459 -23.27 -2.90 -41.84
N TYR A 460 -23.30 -2.09 -40.78
CA TYR A 460 -23.06 -0.65 -40.87
C TYR A 460 -21.59 -0.30 -41.20
N SER A 461 -20.63 -0.99 -40.60
CA SER A 461 -19.21 -0.78 -40.91
C SER A 461 -18.85 -1.17 -42.34
N ARG A 462 -19.48 -2.22 -42.91
CA ARG A 462 -19.28 -2.60 -44.33
C ARG A 462 -19.93 -1.63 -45.32
N GLN A 463 -21.01 -0.94 -44.96
CA GLN A 463 -21.59 0.12 -45.81
C GLN A 463 -20.79 1.43 -45.78
N SER A 464 -20.15 1.75 -44.65
CA SER A 464 -19.26 2.93 -44.53
C SER A 464 -18.00 2.78 -45.40
N ILE A 465 -17.42 1.58 -45.45
CA ILE A 465 -16.21 1.29 -46.24
C ILE A 465 -16.50 1.29 -47.76
N TYR A 466 -17.73 0.96 -48.18
CA TYR A 466 -18.12 1.02 -49.59
C TYR A 466 -18.44 2.45 -50.09
N LYS A 467 -18.74 3.40 -49.18
CA LYS A 467 -19.03 4.80 -49.55
C LYS A 467 -17.82 5.74 -49.44
N HIS A 468 -16.75 5.34 -48.77
CA HIS A 468 -15.50 6.12 -48.69
C HIS A 468 -14.35 5.58 -49.56
N GLY A 469 -14.54 4.46 -50.25
CA GLY A 469 -13.56 3.84 -51.14
C GLY A 469 -13.70 4.23 -52.62
N LEU A 470 -14.00 5.49 -52.95
CA LEU A 470 -13.88 5.98 -54.34
C LEU A 470 -13.71 7.50 -54.42
N SER A 471 -12.58 8.02 -53.95
CA SER A 471 -12.01 9.26 -54.50
C SER A 471 -10.54 9.43 -54.13
N ILE A 472 -9.74 9.79 -55.15
CA ILE A 472 -8.36 10.27 -55.15
C ILE A 472 -7.26 9.21 -55.35
N THR A 473 -6.93 8.99 -56.64
CA THR A 473 -5.53 9.00 -57.10
C THR A 473 -5.37 10.09 -58.15
N SER A 474 -4.36 10.95 -57.95
CA SER A 474 -4.00 12.08 -58.80
C SER A 474 -3.03 11.70 -59.93
N ARG A 475 -3.19 12.35 -61.09
CA ARG A 475 -2.19 12.80 -62.09
C ARG A 475 -1.20 11.79 -62.70
N TYR A 476 -1.33 11.55 -64.02
CA TYR A 476 -0.55 12.15 -65.13
C TYR A 476 -0.63 11.24 -66.37
N ARG A 477 -1.17 11.72 -67.49
CA ARG A 477 -0.58 11.55 -68.83
C ARG A 477 -1.33 12.36 -69.88
N THR A 478 -0.52 13.05 -70.67
CA THR A 478 -0.76 13.99 -71.76
C THR A 478 -1.13 13.26 -73.06
N TRP A 479 -2.12 13.75 -73.82
CA TRP A 479 -2.03 14.16 -75.25
C TRP A 479 -3.42 14.28 -75.93
N THR A 480 -3.61 15.43 -76.62
CA THR A 480 -4.36 15.69 -77.89
C THR A 480 -5.79 15.14 -78.03
N THR A 481 -6.84 15.86 -78.43
CA THR A 481 -7.02 16.83 -79.54
C THR A 481 -8.47 17.35 -79.54
N GLY A 482 -8.73 18.55 -80.07
CA GLY A 482 -10.05 19.00 -80.60
C GLY A 482 -11.02 19.63 -79.56
N SER A 483 -11.11 20.95 -79.46
CA SER A 483 -11.90 21.91 -80.28
C SER A 483 -13.32 22.17 -79.73
N SER A 484 -13.51 23.35 -79.11
CA SER A 484 -14.57 24.37 -79.38
C SER A 484 -15.00 25.16 -78.12
N LEU A 485 -14.81 26.47 -78.15
CA LEU A 485 -15.42 27.53 -77.32
C LEU A 485 -16.81 27.94 -77.88
N PRO A 486 -17.63 28.89 -77.32
CA PRO A 486 -17.73 29.48 -75.96
C PRO A 486 -19.21 29.70 -75.43
N LEU A 487 -19.32 30.29 -74.21
CA LEU A 487 -20.37 31.21 -73.65
C LEU A 487 -21.38 30.73 -72.55
N PRO A 488 -21.86 31.67 -71.66
CA PRO A 488 -22.23 31.47 -70.25
C PRO A 488 -23.70 31.84 -69.92
N SER A 489 -24.14 31.62 -68.65
CA SER A 489 -24.80 32.63 -67.79
C SER A 489 -25.58 32.00 -66.63
N ASP A 490 -25.30 32.52 -65.43
CA ASP A 490 -26.04 32.48 -64.17
C ASP A 490 -27.53 32.08 -64.17
N LEU A 491 -27.87 31.14 -63.28
CA LEU A 491 -29.20 31.02 -62.68
C LEU A 491 -29.08 30.32 -61.32
N CYS A 492 -29.09 31.09 -60.22
CA CYS A 492 -30.14 31.03 -59.18
C CYS A 492 -29.78 31.80 -57.89
N ARG A 493 -30.84 32.31 -57.25
CA ARG A 493 -30.98 33.43 -56.30
C ARG A 493 -30.30 33.28 -54.93
N TYR A 494 -29.98 34.44 -54.34
CA TYR A 494 -29.66 34.62 -52.92
C TYR A 494 -30.86 35.24 -52.18
N PHE A 495 -31.17 34.74 -50.99
CA PHE A 495 -32.24 35.25 -50.10
C PHE A 495 -31.72 36.33 -49.15
N SER A 496 -32.58 37.26 -48.76
CA SER A 496 -32.26 38.34 -47.82
C SER A 496 -32.44 37.89 -46.37
N LEU A 497 -31.73 38.56 -45.46
CA LEU A 497 -31.68 38.19 -44.04
C LEU A 497 -33.03 38.40 -43.31
N ASP A 498 -33.91 39.24 -43.85
CA ASP A 498 -35.27 39.45 -43.34
C ASP A 498 -36.20 38.28 -43.71
N GLU A 499 -36.00 37.63 -44.86
CA GLU A 499 -36.75 36.43 -45.24
C GLU A 499 -36.44 35.23 -44.33
N ILE A 500 -35.21 35.14 -43.82
CA ILE A 500 -34.80 34.08 -42.89
C ILE A 500 -35.35 34.34 -41.47
N LYS A 501 -35.35 35.59 -41.00
CA LYS A 501 -35.84 35.93 -39.65
C LYS A 501 -37.35 35.73 -39.49
N THR A 502 -38.12 35.93 -40.55
CA THR A 502 -39.58 35.76 -40.55
C THR A 502 -40.00 34.28 -40.44
N ALA A 503 -39.13 33.33 -40.81
CA ALA A 503 -39.42 31.90 -40.76
C ALA A 503 -39.18 31.25 -39.37
N THR A 504 -38.43 31.90 -38.47
CA THR A 504 -37.98 31.30 -37.20
C THR A 504 -38.69 31.79 -35.94
N SER A 505 -39.71 32.65 -36.02
CA SER A 505 -40.39 33.20 -34.84
C SER A 505 -41.74 32.56 -34.47
N MET A 506 -42.00 31.31 -34.88
CA MET A 506 -43.19 30.56 -34.43
C MET A 506 -42.80 29.15 -34.00
N ALA A 507 -42.62 28.94 -32.69
CA ALA A 507 -43.14 27.80 -31.93
C ALA A 507 -42.48 27.73 -30.54
N THR A 508 -43.01 28.53 -29.61
CA THR A 508 -43.07 28.21 -28.18
C THR A 508 -44.54 27.93 -27.85
N ILE A 509 -44.75 27.08 -26.83
CA ILE A 509 -46.00 26.53 -26.26
C ILE A 509 -46.34 25.17 -26.90
N ASP A 510 -46.30 24.03 -26.21
CA ASP A 510 -46.25 23.70 -24.76
C ASP A 510 -44.99 22.94 -24.32
#